data_AF-A0A1G2WBS8-F1
#
_entry.id   AF-A0A1G2WBS8-F1
#
_cell.length_a   1.000
_cell.length_b   1.000
_cell.length_c   1.000
_cell.angle_alpha   90.00
_cell.angle_beta   90.00
_cell.angle_gamma   90.00
#
_symmetry.space_group_name_H-M   'P 1'
#
loop_
_entity.id
_entity.type
_entity.pdbx_description
1 polymer ?
#
loop_
_entity_poly.entity_id
_entity_poly.type
_entity_poly.pdbx_seq_one_letter_code
_entity_poly.pdbx_strand_id
1 'polypeptide(L)'
;MDGTSPTRESRGLTDLIGQLGVDLAALVRKESELVRAELSEKLNAAGKAVADIAAGGLLLIAALLVLLQALVLALSKFMDPIWAALIVGLAVAAVGALLVRAGMKAVSLSGMKPDRTARQLKKDAQLMKGTTR
;
A
#
# COMPACT_ATOMS: atom_id res chain seq x y z
N MET A 1 -74.95 -0.44 -26.44
CA MET A 1 -74.04 -1.62 -26.44
C MET A 1 -72.68 -1.05 -26.07
N ASP A 2 -72.40 -0.92 -24.78
CA ASP A 2 -71.22 -0.22 -24.28
C ASP A 2 -70.07 -1.22 -24.09
N GLY A 3 -69.07 -1.11 -24.96
CA GLY A 3 -67.83 -1.87 -24.90
C GLY A 3 -66.81 -1.17 -24.02
N THR A 4 -66.64 -1.68 -22.80
CA THR A 4 -65.59 -1.31 -21.84
C THR A 4 -64.19 -1.54 -22.42
N SER A 5 -63.36 -0.49 -22.50
CA SER A 5 -61.93 -0.59 -22.82
C SER A 5 -61.12 -0.63 -21.53
N PRO A 6 -60.47 -1.75 -21.14
CA PRO A 6 -59.68 -1.79 -19.93
C PRO A 6 -58.19 -1.46 -20.23
N THR A 7 -57.47 -0.93 -19.24
CA THR A 7 -55.99 -1.04 -19.02
C THR A 7 -55.00 0.04 -19.51
N ARG A 8 -55.29 1.35 -19.32
CA ARG A 8 -54.24 2.40 -19.44
C ARG A 8 -53.52 2.78 -18.13
N GLU A 9 -54.12 2.58 -16.96
CA GLU A 9 -53.56 3.07 -15.68
C GLU A 9 -52.54 2.13 -15.02
N SER A 10 -52.68 0.81 -15.15
CA SER A 10 -51.74 -0.17 -14.58
C SER A 10 -50.37 -0.21 -15.29
N ARG A 11 -50.26 0.47 -16.43
CA ARG A 11 -49.02 0.57 -17.21
C ARG A 11 -48.10 1.68 -16.68
N GLY A 12 -48.62 2.74 -16.06
CA GLY A 12 -47.82 3.87 -15.57
C GLY A 12 -46.91 3.51 -14.39
N LEU A 13 -47.42 2.86 -13.34
CA LEU A 13 -46.63 2.53 -12.14
C LEU A 13 -45.54 1.48 -12.44
N THR A 14 -45.84 0.51 -13.31
CA THR A 14 -44.88 -0.51 -13.75
C THR A 14 -43.77 0.12 -14.60
N ASP A 15 -44.09 1.13 -15.41
CA ASP A 15 -43.15 1.84 -16.27
C ASP A 15 -42.22 2.78 -15.46
N LEU A 16 -42.74 3.44 -14.41
CA LEU A 16 -41.91 4.22 -13.48
C LEU A 16 -40.92 3.35 -12.68
N ILE A 17 -41.35 2.18 -12.19
CA ILE A 17 -40.45 1.24 -11.50
C ILE A 17 -39.38 0.71 -12.45
N GLY A 18 -39.75 0.47 -13.72
CA GLY A 18 -38.80 0.12 -14.79
C GLY A 18 -37.76 1.22 -15.02
N GLN A 19 -38.18 2.48 -15.12
CA GLN A 19 -37.28 3.62 -15.30
C GLN A 19 -36.35 3.84 -14.11
N LEU A 20 -36.86 3.74 -12.88
CA LEU A 20 -36.03 3.89 -11.67
C LEU A 20 -34.94 2.80 -11.58
N GLY A 21 -35.26 1.56 -11.97
CA GLY A 21 -34.30 0.46 -12.05
C GLY A 21 -33.21 0.70 -13.10
N VAL A 22 -33.59 1.26 -14.25
CA VAL A 22 -32.64 1.65 -15.32
C VAL A 22 -31.73 2.79 -14.85
N ASP A 23 -32.26 3.79 -14.15
CA ASP A 23 -31.49 4.93 -13.64
C ASP A 23 -30.54 4.52 -12.51
N LEU A 24 -30.97 3.63 -11.62
CA LEU A 24 -30.11 3.04 -10.58
C LEU A 24 -28.98 2.21 -11.20
N ALA A 25 -29.29 1.38 -12.20
CA ALA A 25 -28.27 0.63 -12.93
C ALA A 25 -27.27 1.56 -13.65
N ALA A 26 -27.76 2.66 -14.21
CA ALA A 26 -26.91 3.69 -14.82
C ALA A 26 -26.04 4.41 -13.78
N LEU A 27 -26.55 4.68 -12.58
CA LEU A 27 -25.80 5.33 -11.49
C LEU A 27 -24.70 4.41 -10.94
N VAL A 28 -25.03 3.15 -10.64
CA VAL A 28 -24.04 2.15 -10.18
C VAL A 28 -22.92 1.97 -11.20
N ARG A 29 -23.27 1.95 -12.50
CA ARG A 29 -22.27 1.89 -13.57
C ARG A 29 -21.37 3.13 -13.56
N LYS A 30 -21.93 4.34 -13.45
CA LYS A 30 -21.17 5.59 -13.36
C LYS A 30 -20.25 5.63 -12.14
N GLU A 31 -20.74 5.28 -10.96
CA GLU A 31 -19.91 5.21 -9.75
C GLU A 31 -18.80 4.17 -9.89
N SER A 32 -19.08 3.02 -10.52
CA SER A 32 -18.05 2.01 -10.79
C SER A 32 -16.97 2.51 -11.76
N GLU A 33 -17.35 3.26 -12.79
CA GLU A 33 -16.41 3.87 -13.75
C GLU A 33 -15.58 4.95 -13.06
N LEU A 34 -16.19 5.77 -12.19
CA LEU A 34 -15.51 6.80 -11.42
C LEU A 34 -14.52 6.19 -10.41
N VAL A 35 -14.94 5.20 -9.64
CA VAL A 35 -14.08 4.49 -8.67
C VAL A 35 -12.90 3.83 -9.38
N ARG A 36 -13.13 3.23 -10.56
CA ARG A 36 -12.04 2.67 -11.38
C ARG A 36 -11.08 3.74 -11.87
N ALA A 37 -11.57 4.90 -12.29
CA ALA A 37 -10.74 6.02 -12.72
C ALA A 37 -9.88 6.54 -11.56
N GLU A 38 -10.48 6.79 -10.40
CA GLU A 38 -9.76 7.26 -9.21
C GLU A 38 -8.74 6.23 -8.71
N LEU A 39 -9.09 4.93 -8.74
CA LEU A 39 -8.16 3.87 -8.39
C LEU A 39 -6.99 3.82 -9.38
N SER A 40 -7.25 3.92 -10.68
CA SER A 40 -6.21 3.95 -11.73
C SER A 40 -5.26 5.15 -11.53
N GLU A 41 -5.81 6.32 -11.24
CA GLU A 41 -5.02 7.52 -10.95
C GLU A 41 -4.15 7.33 -9.70
N LYS A 42 -4.72 6.81 -8.61
CA LYS A 42 -3.97 6.49 -7.38
C LYS A 42 -2.87 5.46 -7.63
N LEU A 43 -3.15 4.43 -8.42
CA LEU A 43 -2.17 3.39 -8.77
C LEU A 43 -1.04 3.96 -9.63
N ASN A 44 -1.35 4.82 -10.60
CA ASN A 44 -0.34 5.50 -11.41
C ASN A 44 0.51 6.45 -10.58
N ALA A 45 -0.10 7.23 -9.68
CA ALA A 45 0.62 8.12 -8.76
C ALA A 45 1.53 7.33 -7.82
N ALA A 46 1.03 6.23 -7.24
CA ALA A 46 1.83 5.34 -6.40
C ALA A 46 2.97 4.68 -7.21
N GLY A 47 2.69 4.23 -8.43
CA GLY A 47 3.68 3.65 -9.33
C GLY A 47 4.80 4.63 -9.68
N LYS A 48 4.44 5.88 -9.99
CA LYS A 48 5.41 6.97 -10.22
C LYS A 48 6.23 7.25 -8.97
N ALA A 49 5.60 7.33 -7.80
CA ALA A 49 6.31 7.57 -6.54
C ALA A 49 7.32 6.44 -6.24
N VAL A 50 6.93 5.18 -6.45
CA VAL A 50 7.84 4.03 -6.30
C VAL A 50 8.98 4.10 -7.31
N ALA A 51 8.71 4.46 -8.56
CA ALA A 51 9.73 4.63 -9.59
C ALA A 51 10.73 5.76 -9.24
N ASP A 52 10.23 6.91 -8.78
CA ASP A 52 11.04 8.05 -8.36
C ASP A 52 11.91 7.68 -7.14
N ILE A 53 11.36 6.96 -6.15
CA ILE A 53 12.10 6.45 -4.99
C ILE A 53 13.19 5.45 -5.41
N ALA A 54 12.87 4.53 -6.32
CA ALA A 54 13.83 3.54 -6.80
C ALA A 54 14.99 4.20 -7.57
N ALA A 55 14.67 5.14 -8.47
CA ALA A 55 15.67 5.89 -9.23
C ALA A 55 16.56 6.74 -8.31
N GLY A 56 15.96 7.48 -7.38
CA GLY A 56 16.69 8.27 -6.39
C GLY A 56 17.56 7.39 -5.49
N GLY A 57 17.03 6.24 -5.04
CA GLY A 57 17.77 5.26 -4.26
C GLY A 57 19.00 4.72 -4.99
N LEU A 58 18.87 4.39 -6.28
CA LEU A 58 19.99 3.93 -7.09
C LEU A 58 21.07 5.01 -7.25
N LEU A 59 20.67 6.26 -7.49
CA LEU A 59 21.60 7.39 -7.57
C LEU A 59 22.31 7.63 -6.23
N LEU A 60 21.61 7.54 -5.11
CA LEU A 60 22.20 7.66 -3.78
C LEU A 60 23.20 6.54 -3.49
N ILE A 61 22.91 5.30 -3.90
CA ILE A 61 23.86 4.19 -3.80
C ILE A 61 25.11 4.48 -4.65
N ALA A 62 24.95 4.93 -5.89
CA ALA A 62 26.09 5.28 -6.75
C ALA A 62 26.94 6.41 -6.15
N ALA A 63 26.29 7.47 -5.65
CA ALA A 63 26.96 8.58 -4.98
C ALA A 63 27.69 8.13 -3.71
N LEU A 64 27.09 7.26 -2.90
CA LEU A 64 27.72 6.70 -1.71
C LEU A 64 28.98 5.90 -2.06
N LEU A 65 28.94 5.06 -3.10
CA LEU A 65 30.13 4.30 -3.54
C LEU A 65 31.27 5.24 -3.96
N VAL A 66 30.98 6.30 -4.70
CA VAL A 66 31.98 7.32 -5.09
C VAL A 66 32.55 8.03 -3.86
N LEU A 67 31.71 8.41 -2.89
CA LEU A 67 32.16 9.04 -1.64
C LEU A 67 33.01 8.11 -0.79
N LEU A 68 32.66 6.82 -0.70
CA LEU A 68 33.48 5.83 0.00
C LEU A 68 34.84 5.66 -0.67
N GLN A 69 34.89 5.59 -2.00
CA GLN A 69 36.16 5.57 -2.71
C GLN A 69 36.97 6.84 -2.47
N ALA A 70 36.35 8.01 -2.50
CA ALA A 70 37.01 9.27 -2.18
C ALA A 70 37.59 9.28 -0.76
N LEU A 71 36.86 8.71 0.22
CA LEU A 71 37.32 8.59 1.60
C LEU A 71 38.51 7.63 1.72
N VAL A 72 38.46 6.48 1.05
CA VAL A 72 39.59 5.52 1.00
C VAL A 72 40.82 6.18 0.37
N LEU A 73 40.67 6.89 -0.75
CA LEU A 73 41.75 7.61 -1.41
C LEU A 73 42.30 8.77 -0.58
N ALA A 74 41.45 9.44 0.21
CA ALA A 74 41.90 10.47 1.12
C ALA A 74 42.75 9.88 2.25
N LEU A 75 42.31 8.76 2.84
CA LEU A 75 43.01 8.09 3.91
C LEU A 75 44.29 7.39 3.44
N SER A 76 44.33 6.92 2.19
CA SER A 76 45.53 6.30 1.60
C SER A 76 46.68 7.28 1.38
N LYS A 77 46.45 8.60 1.51
CA LYS A 77 47.54 9.59 1.57
C LYS A 77 48.36 9.51 2.86
N PHE A 78 47.82 8.87 3.90
CA PHE A 78 48.43 8.77 5.23
C PHE A 78 48.84 7.34 5.59
N MET A 79 48.30 6.32 4.91
CA MET A 79 48.59 4.91 5.16
C MET A 79 48.45 4.07 3.89
N ASP A 80 48.88 2.81 3.95
CA ASP A 80 48.73 1.89 2.82
C ASP A 80 47.24 1.71 2.40
N PRO A 81 46.95 1.66 1.08
CA PRO A 81 45.58 1.62 0.57
C PRO A 81 44.72 0.47 1.09
N ILE A 82 45.32 -0.70 1.38
CA ILE A 82 44.58 -1.87 1.88
C ILE A 82 44.06 -1.58 3.28
N TRP A 83 44.90 -1.01 4.15
CA TRP A 83 44.51 -0.64 5.50
C TRP A 83 43.49 0.50 5.52
N ALA A 84 43.63 1.48 4.63
CA ALA A 84 42.63 2.53 4.45
C ALA A 84 41.26 1.96 4.07
N ALA A 85 41.20 1.06 3.09
CA ALA A 85 39.98 0.41 2.66
C ALA A 85 39.34 -0.44 3.77
N LEU A 86 40.14 -1.18 4.55
CA LEU A 86 39.65 -1.98 5.67
C LEU A 86 39.03 -1.12 6.77
N ILE A 87 39.67 -0.01 7.16
CA ILE A 87 39.16 0.88 8.21
C ILE A 87 37.84 1.53 7.77
N VAL A 88 37.79 2.07 6.55
CA VAL A 88 36.57 2.69 6.01
C VAL A 88 35.45 1.64 5.90
N GLY A 89 35.76 0.45 5.36
CA GLY A 89 34.80 -0.64 5.24
C GLY A 89 34.22 -1.07 6.58
N LEU A 90 35.07 -1.21 7.61
CA LEU A 90 34.62 -1.59 8.95
C LEU A 90 33.75 -0.50 9.60
N ALA A 91 34.13 0.77 9.46
CA ALA A 91 33.35 1.89 9.96
C ALA A 91 31.95 1.94 9.33
N VAL A 92 31.87 1.79 8.01
CA VAL A 92 30.60 1.76 7.26
C VAL A 92 29.78 0.53 7.63
N ALA A 93 30.40 -0.65 7.77
CA ALA A 93 29.72 -1.86 8.19
C ALA A 93 29.11 -1.73 9.60
N ALA A 94 29.80 -1.08 10.53
CA ALA A 94 29.28 -0.80 11.87
C ALA A 94 28.04 0.10 11.81
N VAL A 95 28.11 1.21 11.06
CA VAL A 95 26.96 2.12 10.86
C VAL A 95 25.80 1.37 10.19
N GLY A 96 26.07 0.60 9.15
CA GLY A 96 25.08 -0.21 8.45
C GLY A 96 24.39 -1.21 9.37
N ALA A 97 25.15 -1.92 10.21
CA ALA A 97 24.60 -2.85 11.19
C ALA A 97 23.67 -2.16 12.21
N LEU A 98 24.02 -0.95 12.67
CA LEU A 98 23.18 -0.15 13.56
C LEU A 98 21.87 0.29 12.88
N LEU A 99 21.95 0.77 11.63
CA LEU A 99 20.79 1.17 10.85
C LEU A 99 19.85 0.00 10.57
N VAL A 100 20.38 -1.16 10.17
CA VAL A 100 19.59 -2.38 9.96
C VAL A 100 18.88 -2.78 11.24
N ARG A 101 19.58 -2.79 12.38
CA ARG A 101 18.98 -3.10 13.69
C ARG A 101 17.89 -2.10 14.07
N ALA A 102 18.11 -0.80 13.84
CA ALA A 102 17.12 0.24 14.10
C ALA A 102 15.88 0.08 13.20
N GLY A 103 16.08 -0.19 11.91
CA GLY A 103 15.01 -0.44 10.95
C GLY A 103 14.19 -1.69 11.30
N MET A 104 14.85 -2.80 11.60
CA MET A 104 14.17 -4.01 12.08
C MET A 104 13.36 -3.76 13.35
N LYS A 105 13.90 -2.96 14.27
CA LYS A 105 13.19 -2.57 15.49
C LYS A 105 11.96 -1.72 15.16
N ALA A 106 12.08 -0.73 14.28
CA ALA A 106 10.97 0.12 13.86
C ALA A 106 9.85 -0.69 13.20
N VAL A 107 10.17 -1.62 12.30
CA VAL A 107 9.19 -2.53 11.67
C VAL A 107 8.54 -3.45 12.71
N SER A 108 9.30 -3.91 13.72
CA SER A 108 8.78 -4.77 14.79
C SER A 108 7.87 -4.03 15.79
N LEU A 109 8.12 -2.73 16.02
CA LEU A 109 7.34 -1.90 16.94
C LEU A 109 6.08 -1.32 16.29
N SER A 110 6.10 -1.13 14.96
CA SER A 110 4.98 -0.59 14.18
C SER A 110 3.81 -1.59 13.94
N GLY A 111 3.59 -2.54 14.85
CA GLY A 111 2.24 -3.11 15.01
C GLY A 111 1.82 -4.26 14.10
N MET A 112 2.73 -5.10 13.61
CA MET A 112 2.35 -6.37 12.94
C MET A 112 1.94 -7.50 13.91
N LYS A 113 1.89 -7.25 15.22
CA LYS A 113 1.12 -8.08 16.15
C LYS A 113 -0.18 -7.36 16.48
N PRO A 114 -1.32 -7.73 15.88
CA PRO A 114 -2.62 -7.25 16.31
C PRO A 114 -2.94 -7.86 17.68
N ASP A 115 -2.23 -7.48 18.74
CA ASP A 115 -2.42 -8.10 20.04
C ASP A 115 -3.85 -7.87 20.53
N ARG A 116 -4.50 -6.78 20.11
CA ARG A 116 -5.93 -6.52 20.40
C ARG A 116 -6.87 -7.32 19.50
N THR A 117 -6.65 -7.34 18.19
CA THR A 117 -7.51 -8.09 17.24
C THR A 117 -7.39 -9.60 17.46
N ALA A 118 -6.20 -10.13 17.70
CA ALA A 118 -5.98 -11.53 18.03
C ALA A 118 -6.61 -11.93 19.37
N ARG A 119 -6.62 -11.03 20.37
CA ARG A 119 -7.32 -11.26 21.64
C ARG A 119 -8.83 -11.23 21.48
N GLN A 120 -9.39 -10.33 20.66
CA GLN A 120 -10.82 -10.28 20.37
C GLN A 120 -11.27 -11.52 19.59
N LEU A 121 -10.54 -11.91 18.54
CA LEU A 121 -10.82 -13.14 17.79
C LEU A 121 -10.75 -14.40 18.68
N LYS A 122 -9.79 -14.47 19.62
CA LYS A 122 -9.75 -15.57 20.61
C LYS A 122 -10.96 -15.56 21.55
N LYS A 123 -11.39 -14.39 21.99
CA LYS A 123 -12.55 -14.25 22.89
C LYS A 123 -13.84 -14.65 22.17
N ASP A 124 -14.02 -14.20 20.93
CA ASP A 124 -15.19 -14.52 20.10
C ASP A 124 -15.24 -16.02 19.75
N ALA A 125 -14.09 -16.63 19.46
CA ALA A 125 -13.99 -18.08 19.25
C ALA A 125 -14.32 -18.90 20.52
N GLN A 126 -13.93 -18.42 21.70
CA GLN A 126 -14.29 -19.05 22.97
C GLN A 126 -15.78 -18.92 23.29
N LEU A 127 -16.40 -17.78 22.97
CA LEU A 127 -17.83 -17.58 23.14
C LEU A 127 -18.65 -18.47 22.20
N MET A 128 -18.26 -18.61 20.93
CA MET A 128 -18.91 -19.54 20.00
C MET A 128 -18.77 -21.01 20.43
N LYS A 129 -17.63 -21.39 21.04
CA LYS A 129 -17.41 -22.76 21.54
C LYS A 129 -18.20 -23.07 22.83
N GLY A 130 -18.62 -22.04 23.58
CA GLY A 130 -19.41 -22.17 24.80
C GLY A 130 -20.92 -22.28 24.59
N THR A 131 -21.44 -21.92 23.41
CA THR A 131 -22.88 -21.83 23.11
C THR A 131 -23.46 -23.11 22.48
N THR A 132 -22.74 -24.24 22.47
CA THR A 132 -23.23 -25.52 21.91
C THR A 132 -23.56 -26.56 22.99
N ARG A 133 -24.27 -26.19 24.06
CA ARG A 133 -24.91 -27.16 24.97
C ARG A 133 -26.33 -26.75 25.30
#